data_AF-A0A832VIP4-F1
#
_entry.id   AF-A0A832VIP4-F1
#
_cell.length_a   1.000
_cell.length_b   1.000
_cell.length_c   1.000
_cell.angle_alpha   90.00
_cell.angle_beta   90.00
_cell.angle_gamma   90.00
#
_symmetry.space_group_name_H-M   'P 1'
#
loop_
_entity.id
_entity.type
_entity.pdbx_description
1 polymer ?
#
loop_
_entity_poly.entity_id
_entity_poly.type
_entity_poly.pdbx_seq_one_letter_code
_entity_poly.pdbx_strand_id
1 'polypeptide(L)' 'GDLAKAVGIENGQRIIGQIMKRNPHPVIIPCHRVVKSDGKIGGYFYGDEVKTKMLTDEGVVINNGKIKDWDKTIFRF' A
#
# COMPACT_ATOMS: atom_id res chain seq x y z
N GLY A 1 3.24 -0.15 -8.75
CA GLY A 1 4.12 -0.27 -9.94
C GLY A 1 5.46 0.34 -9.64
N ASP A 2 5.42 1.57 -9.17
CA ASP A 2 6.56 2.44 -8.93
C ASP A 2 7.60 1.79 -8.01
N LEU A 3 7.17 1.10 -6.94
CA LEU A 3 8.10 0.35 -6.08
C LEU A 3 8.88 -0.74 -6.83
N ALA A 4 8.26 -1.44 -7.79
CA ALA A 4 8.97 -2.45 -8.60
C ALA A 4 10.03 -1.81 -9.48
N LYS A 5 9.70 -0.67 -10.09
CA LYS A 5 10.63 0.13 -10.89
C LYS A 5 11.79 0.64 -10.03
N ALA A 6 11.49 1.14 -8.83
CA ALA A 6 12.49 1.67 -7.90
C ALA A 6 13.52 0.63 -7.46
N VAL A 7 13.12 -0.64 -7.34
CA VAL A 7 14.01 -1.75 -6.99
C VAL A 7 14.57 -2.50 -8.21
N GLY A 8 14.34 -2.00 -9.44
CA GLY A 8 14.88 -2.59 -10.66
C GLY A 8 14.24 -3.91 -11.10
N ILE A 9 13.03 -4.23 -10.63
CA ILE A 9 12.32 -5.46 -11.00
C ILE A 9 11.32 -5.17 -12.11
N GLU A 10 11.65 -5.59 -13.34
CA GLU A 10 10.73 -5.54 -14.46
C GLU A 10 9.51 -6.44 -14.21
N ASN A 11 8.30 -5.92 -14.50
CA ASN A 11 7.03 -6.62 -14.28
C ASN A 11 6.81 -7.17 -12.84
N GLY A 12 7.51 -6.60 -11.86
CA GLY A 12 7.47 -7.05 -10.46
C GLY A 12 6.26 -6.61 -9.64
N GLN A 13 5.29 -5.88 -10.22
CA GLN A 13 4.23 -5.21 -9.47
C GLN A 13 3.35 -6.19 -8.69
N ARG A 14 3.04 -7.35 -9.29
CA ARG A 14 2.23 -8.40 -8.64
C ARG A 14 3.02 -9.12 -7.55
N ILE A 15 4.28 -9.47 -7.81
CA ILE A 15 5.15 -10.16 -6.85
C ILE A 15 5.36 -9.30 -5.61
N ILE A 16 5.70 -8.02 -5.79
CA ILE A 16 5.84 -7.07 -4.68
C ILE A 16 4.53 -6.95 -3.90
N GLY A 17 3.38 -6.87 -4.56
CA GLY A 17 2.09 -6.87 -3.88
C GLY A 17 1.85 -8.11 -3.01
N GLN A 18 2.26 -9.29 -3.47
CA GLN A 18 2.20 -10.53 -2.69
C GLN A 18 3.17 -10.51 -1.50
N ILE A 19 4.39 -10.03 -1.69
CA ILE A 19 5.38 -9.86 -0.61
C ILE A 19 4.82 -8.94 0.49
N MET A 20 4.28 -7.78 0.11
CA MET A 20 3.69 -6.83 1.06
C MET A 20 2.50 -7.41 1.82
N LYS A 21 1.67 -8.25 1.15
CA LYS A 21 0.53 -8.93 1.79
C LYS A 21 0.96 -10.00 2.80
N ARG A 22 2.12 -10.65 2.58
CA ARG A 22 2.59 -11.80 3.38
C ARG A 22 3.59 -11.42 4.47
N ASN A 23 3.89 -10.13 4.68
CA ASN A 23 4.81 -9.69 5.71
C ASN A 23 4.22 -9.88 7.13
N PRO A 24 4.80 -10.73 8.00
CA PRO A 24 4.33 -10.95 9.37
C PRO A 24 4.80 -9.86 10.35
N HIS A 25 5.63 -8.90 9.92
CA HIS A 25 6.19 -7.84 10.76
C HIS A 25 5.74 -6.43 10.29
N PRO A 26 4.49 -6.05 10.55
CA PRO A 26 3.84 -4.84 10.02
C PRO A 26 4.32 -3.53 10.69
N VAL A 27 4.89 -3.61 11.89
CA VAL A 27 5.29 -2.43 12.68
C VAL A 27 6.71 -1.99 12.33
N ILE A 28 7.59 -2.94 12.01
CA ILE A 28 9.00 -2.65 11.67
C ILE A 28 9.11 -2.21 10.21
N ILE A 29 8.36 -2.87 9.33
CA ILE A 29 8.35 -2.59 7.90
C ILE A 29 7.01 -1.93 7.57
N PRO A 30 6.97 -0.68 7.08
CA PRO A 30 5.74 0.05 6.83
C PRO A 30 5.01 -0.42 5.55
N CYS A 31 4.74 -1.72 5.44
CA CYS A 31 4.12 -2.34 4.26
C CYS A 31 2.65 -1.92 4.07
N HIS A 32 2.01 -1.36 5.11
CA HIS A 32 0.69 -0.73 4.99
C HIS A 32 0.69 0.50 4.09
N ARG A 33 1.84 1.17 3.89
CA ARG A 33 1.96 2.34 2.99
C ARG A 33 1.95 2.00 1.50
N VAL A 34 2.15 0.74 1.14
CA VAL A 34 2.13 0.30 -0.27
C VAL A 34 0.70 -0.06 -0.68
N VAL A 35 0.14 0.67 -1.64
CA VAL A 35 -1.25 0.49 -2.11
C VAL A 35 -1.33 0.16 -3.60
N LYS A 36 -2.53 -0.14 -4.10
CA LYS A 36 -2.75 -0.42 -5.53
C LYS A 36 -2.59 0.85 -6.36
N SER A 37 -2.24 0.70 -7.64
CA SER A 37 -2.04 1.82 -8.56
C SER A 37 -3.30 2.63 -8.88
N ASP A 38 -4.48 2.05 -8.63
CA ASP A 38 -5.79 2.69 -8.80
C ASP A 38 -6.26 3.44 -7.54
N GLY A 39 -5.41 3.54 -6.52
CA GLY A 39 -5.71 4.19 -5.24
C GLY A 39 -6.56 3.35 -4.28
N LYS A 40 -6.92 2.11 -4.64
CA LYS A 40 -7.64 1.21 -3.74
C LYS A 40 -6.70 0.63 -2.69
N ILE A 41 -7.26 0.35 -1.52
CA ILE A 41 -6.57 -0.42 -0.49
C ILE A 41 -6.31 -1.84 -1.02
N GLY A 42 -5.05 -2.27 -0.87
CA GLY A 42 -4.61 -3.61 -1.18
C GLY A 42 -4.78 -4.54 0.01
N GLY A 43 -4.63 -5.85 -0.22
CA GLY A 43 -4.62 -6.81 0.87
C GLY A 43 -3.48 -6.55 1.87
N TYR A 44 -3.69 -7.05 3.08
CA TYR A 44 -2.76 -6.93 4.20
C TYR A 44 -2.79 -8.20 5.04
N PHE A 45 -1.68 -8.51 5.73
CA PHE A 45 -1.57 -9.74 6.52
C PHE A 45 -2.65 -9.82 7.61
N TYR A 46 -2.89 -8.71 8.32
CA TYR A 46 -3.88 -8.61 9.40
C TYR A 46 -5.28 -8.19 8.93
N GLY A 47 -5.54 -8.23 7.62
CA GLY A 47 -6.78 -7.71 7.04
C GLY A 47 -6.67 -6.25 6.60
N ASP A 48 -7.45 -5.90 5.60
CA ASP A 48 -7.53 -4.57 5.00
C ASP A 48 -8.08 -3.50 5.95
N GLU A 49 -8.91 -3.88 6.92
CA GLU A 49 -9.37 -2.99 8.00
C GLU A 49 -8.19 -2.44 8.83
N VAL A 50 -7.25 -3.31 9.24
CA VAL A 50 -6.06 -2.89 10.01
C VAL A 50 -5.19 -1.95 9.18
N LYS A 51 -4.98 -2.27 7.91
CA LYS A 51 -4.24 -1.39 6.99
C LYS A 51 -4.91 -0.02 6.81
N THR A 52 -6.24 -0.03 6.66
CA THR A 52 -7.05 1.19 6.54
C THR A 52 -6.92 2.05 7.79
N LYS A 53 -7.01 1.42 8.98
CA LYS A 53 -6.80 2.10 10.26
C LYS A 53 -5.40 2.71 10.37
N MET A 54 -4.35 1.97 10.06
CA MET A 54 -2.97 2.49 10.12
C MET A 54 -2.76 3.69 9.18
N LEU A 55 -3.29 3.63 7.96
CA LEU A 55 -3.22 4.75 7.02
C LEU A 55 -4.03 5.96 7.52
N THR A 56 -5.19 5.71 8.13
CA THR A 56 -6.05 6.78 8.69
C THR A 56 -5.39 7.44 9.89
N ASP A 57 -4.73 6.65 10.76
CA ASP A 57 -3.95 7.14 11.89
C ASP A 57 -2.71 7.95 11.41
N GLU A 58 -2.24 7.74 10.18
CA GLU A 58 -1.22 8.56 9.49
C GLU A 58 -1.79 9.79 8.76
N GLY A 59 -3.11 10.03 8.82
CA GLY A 59 -3.78 11.19 8.22
C GLY A 59 -4.29 10.97 6.79
N VAL A 60 -4.27 9.74 6.28
CA VAL A 60 -4.81 9.41 4.95
C VAL A 60 -6.33 9.25 5.03
N VAL A 61 -7.05 10.03 4.22
CA VAL A 61 -8.51 9.93 4.12
C VAL A 61 -8.90 8.82 3.15
N ILE A 62 -9.69 7.85 3.61
CA ILE A 62 -10.14 6.70 2.81
C ILE A 62 -11.67 6.68 2.77
N ASN A 63 -12.25 6.54 1.58
CA ASN A 63 -13.69 6.41 1.35
C ASN A 63 -13.96 5.16 0.49
N ASN A 64 -14.86 4.29 0.95
CA ASN A 64 -15.24 3.05 0.25
C ASN A 64 -14.02 2.22 -0.23
N GLY A 65 -13.00 2.11 0.63
CA GLY A 65 -11.78 1.36 0.34
C GLY A 65 -10.83 2.02 -0.68
N LYS A 66 -11.01 3.31 -0.98
CA LYS A 66 -10.16 4.09 -1.88
C LYS A 66 -9.65 5.36 -1.21
N ILE A 67 -8.40 5.70 -1.46
CA ILE A 67 -7.78 6.92 -0.93
C ILE A 67 -8.39 8.15 -1.62
N LYS A 68 -8.83 9.13 -0.83
CA LYS A 68 -9.30 10.44 -1.29
C LYS A 68 -8.09 11.33 -1.62
N ASP A 69 -8.29 12.31 -2.51
CA ASP A 69 -7.23 13.26 -2.89
C ASP A 69 -5.95 12.53 -3.35
N TRP A 70 -6.16 11.45 -4.12
CA TRP A 70 -5.13 10.49 -4.51
C TRP A 70 -3.87 11.14 -5.05
N ASP A 71 -4.04 12.11 -5.96
CA ASP A 71 -2.93 12.79 -6.63
C ASP A 71 -2.07 13.64 -5.67
N LYS A 72 -2.64 14.06 -4.53
CA LYS A 72 -1.91 14.79 -3.47
C LYS A 72 -1.29 13.86 -2.43
N THR A 73 -1.80 12.64 -2.31
CA THR A 73 -1.40 11.68 -1.28
C THR A 73 -0.32 10.72 -1.76
N ILE A 74 -0.30 10.40 -3.06
CA ILE A 74 0.63 9.41 -3.60
C ILE A 74 2.07 9.93 -3.71
N PHE A 75 3.02 9.13 -3.22
CA PHE A 75 4.43 9.25 -3.57
C PHE A 75 4.75 8.46 -4.84
N ARG A 76 5.45 9.11 -5.78
CA ARG A 76 5.93 8.51 -7.03
C ARG A 76 7.47 8.48 -7.00
N PHE A 77 8.04 7.33 -7.37
CA PHE A 77 9.50 7.14 -7.50
C PHE A 77 10.02 7.67 -8.83
#